data_AF-A0AAY4E094-F1
#
_entry.id   AF-A0AAY4E094-F1
#
_cell.length_a   1.000
_cell.length_b   1.000
_cell.length_c   1.000
_cell.angle_alpha   90.00
_cell.angle_beta   90.00
_cell.angle_gamma   90.00
#
_symmetry.space_group_name_H-M   'P 1'
#
loop_
_entity.id
_entity.type
_entity.pdbx_description
1 polymer ?
#
loop_
_entity_poly.entity_id
_entity_poly.type
_entity_poly.pdbx_seq_one_letter_code
_entity_poly.pdbx_strand_id
1 'polypeptide(L)'
;MFVTCIRKEFYDVVVNQRVALLVALDIDALCACKILQALFHCDQVQYTLVPVAGWQDLGTAFLEHKGQYRYFVLINCGANVELLETLQPEEDTTFFVLDTHRPVDVVNVYNDTQVLPLTARTPPLPFPGYEAKYYSFMYFPLAWVMTKDTKDMLWWAVIGLTDQWVHDKITQMKYVTDIATLQRHVSRHNHRNEDEENSLSIDCMRISFEYDLRLSLYQHWSLYESICNTSYTSCSFKLWSINGQKRLQEFLADMGLPLKQVKQKFNSMDVSIKENLREVIEESSSKFGMKDIRIQTFGVHFGFKNRFLAADVVHAATAVLEGVEKGEGAADNFIRALDCLSRSNLDRLHLGLDLAKKKLKAVQQTVASCICTNLILSQGPFLYCHLMEGTPDVKLFSKPLALTLLSKYLLKAFICSTRNKRCKILPLIMAVPLDVEKGTLMVLGIPPESETSDKKNFFGRAFEKAAESTSSRALHDHFDTSSKFFLFC
;
A
#
# COMPACT_ATOMS: atom_id res chain seq x y z
N MET A 1 25.82 -8.87 -6.66
CA MET A 1 25.68 -8.16 -7.96
C MET A 1 24.20 -7.98 -8.30
N PHE A 2 23.82 -6.79 -8.76
CA PHE A 2 22.46 -6.54 -9.27
C PHE A 2 22.23 -7.19 -10.63
N VAL A 3 21.03 -7.73 -10.84
CA VAL A 3 20.63 -8.29 -12.13
C VAL A 3 20.48 -7.19 -13.19
N THR A 4 21.15 -7.37 -14.34
CA THR A 4 21.10 -6.38 -15.43
C THR A 4 20.03 -6.71 -16.45
N CYS A 5 19.82 -7.99 -16.73
CA CYS A 5 18.79 -8.50 -17.63
C CYS A 5 17.89 -9.50 -16.89
N ILE A 6 16.74 -9.02 -16.38
CA ILE A 6 15.78 -9.83 -15.62
C ILE A 6 15.32 -11.07 -16.39
N ARG A 7 15.24 -11.01 -17.72
CA ARG A 7 14.89 -12.19 -18.52
C ARG A 7 15.98 -13.26 -18.45
N LYS A 8 17.21 -12.93 -18.82
CA LYS A 8 18.31 -13.91 -18.94
C LYS A 8 18.84 -14.39 -17.59
N GLU A 9 18.97 -13.48 -16.64
CA GLU A 9 19.64 -13.74 -15.36
C GLU A 9 18.67 -14.24 -14.29
N PHE A 10 17.36 -14.06 -14.47
CA PHE A 10 16.33 -14.55 -13.55
C PHE A 10 15.36 -15.51 -14.22
N TYR A 11 14.55 -15.03 -15.18
CA TYR A 11 13.41 -15.82 -15.67
C TYR A 11 13.86 -17.10 -16.40
N ASP A 12 14.82 -16.99 -17.31
CA ASP A 12 15.35 -18.12 -18.08
C ASP A 12 16.09 -19.12 -17.17
N VAL A 13 16.55 -18.70 -15.98
CA VAL A 13 17.17 -19.57 -14.97
C VAL A 13 16.10 -20.38 -14.23
N VAL A 14 15.01 -19.74 -13.83
CA VAL A 14 13.99 -20.37 -12.97
C VAL A 14 12.93 -21.14 -13.74
N VAL A 15 12.73 -20.87 -15.03
CA VAL A 15 11.61 -21.44 -15.83
C VAL A 15 11.59 -22.98 -15.84
N ASN A 16 12.75 -23.63 -15.80
CA ASN A 16 12.87 -25.09 -15.81
C ASN A 16 13.18 -25.68 -14.43
N GLN A 17 12.98 -24.91 -13.36
CA GLN A 17 13.36 -25.27 -12.00
C GLN A 17 12.14 -25.31 -11.08
N ARG A 18 12.32 -25.91 -9.89
CA ARG A 18 11.36 -25.78 -8.79
C ARG A 18 11.68 -24.54 -7.98
N VAL A 19 10.67 -23.70 -7.77
CA VAL A 19 10.85 -22.38 -7.16
C VAL A 19 10.01 -22.24 -5.89
N ALA A 20 10.62 -21.80 -4.79
CA ALA A 20 9.89 -21.34 -3.61
C ALA A 20 9.68 -19.83 -3.69
N LEU A 21 8.42 -19.39 -3.68
CA LEU A 21 8.03 -17.99 -3.79
C LEU A 21 7.60 -17.48 -2.41
N LEU A 22 8.48 -16.74 -1.74
CA LEU A 22 8.24 -16.12 -0.43
C LEU A 22 7.74 -14.69 -0.64
N VAL A 23 6.52 -14.37 -0.19
CA VAL A 23 5.86 -13.09 -0.51
C VAL A 23 5.41 -12.37 0.76
N ALA A 24 5.82 -11.11 0.90
CA ALA A 24 5.38 -10.28 2.02
C ALA A 24 3.89 -9.92 1.96
N LEU A 25 3.31 -9.54 3.10
CA LEU A 25 1.89 -9.18 3.22
C LEU A 25 1.63 -7.70 2.89
N ASP A 26 1.68 -7.36 1.60
CA ASP A 26 1.30 -6.04 1.09
C ASP A 26 0.72 -6.12 -0.32
N ILE A 27 0.04 -5.05 -0.75
CA ILE A 27 -0.72 -5.08 -2.01
C ILE A 27 0.22 -5.02 -3.24
N ASP A 28 1.35 -4.32 -3.17
CA ASP A 28 2.31 -4.31 -4.28
C ASP A 28 2.96 -5.69 -4.45
N ALA A 29 3.32 -6.37 -3.36
CA ALA A 29 3.82 -7.75 -3.40
C ALA A 29 2.76 -8.74 -3.91
N LEU A 30 1.50 -8.60 -3.51
CA LEU A 30 0.40 -9.39 -4.06
C LEU A 30 0.25 -9.18 -5.58
N CYS A 31 0.29 -7.94 -6.05
CA CYS A 31 0.20 -7.62 -7.48
C CYS A 31 1.39 -8.19 -8.26
N ALA A 32 2.61 -8.05 -7.74
CA ALA A 32 3.82 -8.64 -8.30
C ALA A 32 3.75 -10.18 -8.35
N CYS A 33 3.27 -10.79 -7.28
CA CYS A 33 3.02 -12.22 -7.19
C CYS A 33 2.03 -12.67 -8.27
N LYS A 34 0.90 -11.97 -8.46
CA LYS A 34 -0.08 -12.30 -9.52
C LYS A 34 0.54 -12.27 -10.91
N ILE A 35 1.35 -11.25 -11.22
CA ILE A 35 2.03 -11.16 -12.52
C ILE A 35 2.97 -12.36 -12.70
N LEU A 36 3.81 -12.65 -11.70
CA LEU A 36 4.76 -13.74 -11.78
C LEU A 36 4.08 -15.12 -11.85
N GLN A 37 3.02 -15.33 -11.08
CA GLN A 37 2.19 -16.55 -11.13
C GLN A 37 1.57 -16.74 -12.51
N ALA A 38 1.07 -15.67 -13.15
CA ALA A 38 0.53 -15.74 -14.50
C ALA A 38 1.62 -16.12 -15.53
N LEU A 39 2.83 -15.57 -15.41
CA LEU A 39 3.97 -15.96 -16.25
C LEU A 39 4.37 -17.42 -16.03
N PHE A 40 4.50 -17.84 -14.76
CA PHE A 40 4.81 -19.22 -14.38
C PHE A 40 3.74 -20.21 -14.87
N HIS A 41 2.47 -19.82 -14.82
CA HIS A 41 1.39 -20.63 -15.36
C HIS A 41 1.50 -20.79 -16.88
N CYS A 42 1.83 -19.72 -17.61
CA CYS A 42 2.04 -19.79 -19.06
C CYS A 42 3.19 -20.74 -19.45
N ASP A 43 4.25 -20.79 -18.65
CA ASP A 43 5.44 -21.63 -18.91
C ASP A 43 5.47 -22.93 -18.10
N GLN A 44 4.38 -23.27 -17.40
CA GLN A 44 4.26 -24.48 -16.57
C GLN A 44 5.37 -24.65 -15.52
N VAL A 45 5.88 -23.53 -14.98
CA VAL A 45 6.90 -23.53 -13.94
C VAL A 45 6.33 -24.11 -12.65
N GLN A 46 7.05 -25.06 -12.03
CA GLN A 46 6.67 -25.64 -10.75
C GLN A 46 7.08 -24.70 -9.62
N TYR A 47 6.11 -24.15 -8.89
CA TYR A 47 6.40 -23.27 -7.76
C TYR A 47 5.49 -23.54 -6.55
N THR A 48 5.99 -23.18 -5.37
CA THR A 48 5.24 -23.16 -4.11
C THR A 48 5.17 -21.74 -3.60
N LEU A 49 3.95 -21.24 -3.37
CA LEU A 49 3.70 -19.91 -2.82
C LEU A 49 3.63 -19.98 -1.30
N VAL A 50 4.46 -19.19 -0.62
CA VAL A 50 4.49 -19.10 0.83
C VAL A 50 4.36 -17.64 1.26
N PRO A 51 3.22 -17.22 1.83
CA PRO A 51 3.08 -15.90 2.41
C PRO A 51 3.89 -15.78 3.70
N VAL A 52 4.60 -14.67 3.87
CA VAL A 52 5.44 -14.39 5.05
C VAL A 52 5.05 -13.04 5.66
N ALA A 53 4.63 -13.00 6.93
CA ALA A 53 4.23 -11.75 7.58
C ALA A 53 5.42 -10.93 8.12
N GLY A 54 6.52 -11.62 8.41
CA GLY A 54 7.69 -11.04 9.04
C GLY A 54 8.92 -11.93 8.93
N TRP A 55 10.00 -11.53 9.61
CA TRP A 55 11.29 -12.21 9.61
C TRP A 55 11.21 -13.60 10.24
N GLN A 56 10.43 -13.78 11.30
CA GLN A 56 10.24 -15.09 11.93
C GLN A 56 9.54 -16.07 10.99
N ASP A 57 8.48 -15.62 10.33
CA ASP A 57 7.76 -16.41 9.33
C ASP A 57 8.67 -16.76 8.15
N LEU A 58 9.49 -15.81 7.68
CA LEU A 58 10.43 -16.03 6.59
C LEU A 58 11.49 -17.07 6.96
N GLY A 59 12.07 -16.98 8.16
CA GLY A 59 13.05 -17.96 8.65
C GLY A 59 12.43 -19.35 8.80
N THR A 60 11.23 -19.44 9.35
CA THR A 60 10.50 -20.71 9.50
C THR A 60 10.18 -21.32 8.14
N ALA A 61 9.61 -20.53 7.22
CA ALA A 61 9.31 -20.95 5.87
C ALA A 61 10.57 -21.42 5.12
N PHE A 62 11.70 -20.72 5.26
CA PHE A 62 12.95 -21.13 4.65
C PHE A 62 13.43 -22.48 5.21
N LEU A 63 13.42 -22.66 6.53
CA LEU A 63 13.85 -23.92 7.17
C LEU A 63 13.01 -25.13 6.72
N GLU A 64 11.70 -24.95 6.54
CA GLU A 64 10.79 -25.99 6.05
C GLU A 64 11.05 -26.38 4.59
N HIS A 65 11.52 -25.44 3.77
CA HIS A 65 11.61 -25.60 2.31
C HIS A 65 13.05 -25.77 1.79
N LYS A 66 14.08 -25.41 2.56
CA LYS A 66 15.49 -25.42 2.12
C LYS A 66 15.99 -26.76 1.58
N GLY A 67 15.47 -27.89 2.08
CA GLY A 67 15.85 -29.23 1.59
C GLY A 67 15.17 -29.63 0.27
N GLN A 68 14.18 -28.89 -0.20
CA GLN A 68 13.37 -29.23 -1.38
C GLN A 68 13.59 -28.27 -2.56
N TYR A 69 14.06 -27.06 -2.28
CA TYR A 69 14.20 -25.98 -3.26
C TYR A 69 15.60 -25.41 -3.23
N ARG A 70 16.18 -25.28 -4.42
CA ARG A 70 17.45 -24.56 -4.62
C ARG A 70 17.23 -23.07 -4.93
N TYR A 71 16.10 -22.75 -5.55
CA TYR A 71 15.78 -21.39 -6.02
C TYR A 71 14.66 -20.79 -5.19
N PHE A 72 14.97 -19.68 -4.52
CA PHE A 72 14.04 -18.88 -3.73
C PHE A 72 13.82 -17.53 -4.39
N VAL A 73 12.57 -17.12 -4.52
CA VAL A 73 12.19 -15.78 -4.99
C VAL A 73 11.52 -15.06 -3.83
N LEU A 74 12.13 -13.97 -3.38
CA LEU A 74 11.61 -13.14 -2.29
C LEU A 74 10.97 -11.90 -2.89
N ILE A 75 9.68 -11.67 -2.60
CA ILE A 75 8.94 -10.48 -3.03
C ILE A 75 8.65 -9.60 -1.81
N ASN A 76 9.17 -8.38 -1.85
CA ASN A 76 9.06 -7.34 -0.82
C ASN A 76 9.63 -7.73 0.56
N CYS A 77 10.66 -8.57 0.56
CA CYS A 77 11.40 -8.93 1.76
C CYS A 77 12.85 -9.30 1.42
N GLY A 78 13.73 -9.21 2.42
CA GLY A 78 15.10 -9.74 2.36
C GLY A 78 16.19 -8.81 1.84
N ALA A 79 15.90 -7.63 1.28
CA ALA A 79 16.97 -6.74 0.79
C ALA A 79 17.69 -5.97 1.90
N ASN A 80 17.01 -5.63 2.99
CA ASN A 80 17.48 -4.73 4.04
C ASN A 80 18.17 -5.42 5.23
N VAL A 81 18.46 -6.72 5.13
CA VAL A 81 19.21 -7.51 6.12
C VAL A 81 20.27 -8.34 5.42
N GLU A 82 21.30 -8.76 6.15
CA GLU A 82 22.28 -9.72 5.65
C GLU A 82 21.64 -11.11 5.51
N LEU A 83 21.20 -11.46 4.28
CA LEU A 83 20.33 -12.60 4.06
C LEU A 83 21.03 -13.94 4.32
N LEU A 84 22.31 -14.02 3.99
CA LEU A 84 23.12 -15.24 4.16
C LEU A 84 23.42 -15.54 5.63
N GLU A 85 23.69 -14.52 6.43
CA GLU A 85 23.86 -14.68 7.88
C GLU A 85 22.53 -15.08 8.54
N THR A 86 21.44 -14.46 8.11
CA THR A 86 20.11 -14.66 8.69
C THR A 86 19.56 -16.07 8.40
N LEU A 87 19.70 -16.56 7.16
CA LEU A 87 19.08 -17.82 6.72
C LEU A 87 20.03 -19.01 6.74
N GLN A 88 21.34 -18.79 6.75
CA GLN A 88 22.36 -19.83 6.71
C GLN A 88 22.06 -20.91 5.64
N PRO A 89 21.97 -20.50 4.36
CA PRO A 89 21.63 -21.41 3.26
C PRO A 89 22.79 -22.33 2.87
N GLU A 90 22.50 -23.37 2.09
CA GLU A 90 23.51 -24.19 1.43
C GLU A 90 24.17 -23.40 0.27
N GLU A 91 25.43 -23.69 -0.06
CA GLU A 91 26.22 -22.90 -1.03
C GLU A 91 25.61 -22.85 -2.44
N ASP A 92 24.83 -23.86 -2.83
CA ASP A 92 24.17 -23.95 -4.13
C ASP A 92 22.81 -23.23 -4.18
N THR A 93 22.29 -22.78 -3.04
CA THR A 93 21.02 -22.06 -2.92
C THR A 93 21.13 -20.67 -3.51
N THR A 94 20.15 -20.29 -4.35
CA THR A 94 20.08 -18.97 -4.99
C THR A 94 18.81 -18.23 -4.57
N PHE A 95 18.97 -16.99 -4.12
CA PHE A 95 17.93 -16.05 -3.74
C PHE A 95 17.81 -14.95 -4.81
N PHE A 96 16.66 -14.89 -5.46
CA PHE A 96 16.26 -13.74 -6.26
C PHE A 96 15.46 -12.78 -5.40
N VAL A 97 16.07 -11.65 -5.05
CA VAL A 97 15.48 -10.69 -4.12
C VAL A 97 14.86 -9.55 -4.89
N LEU A 98 13.52 -9.50 -4.89
CA LEU A 98 12.76 -8.39 -5.41
C LEU A 98 12.21 -7.58 -4.24
N ASP A 99 12.99 -6.60 -3.78
CA ASP A 99 12.64 -5.79 -2.63
C ASP A 99 12.98 -4.29 -2.83
N THR A 100 12.09 -3.41 -2.38
CA THR A 100 11.97 -1.96 -2.47
C THR A 100 12.29 -1.34 -1.12
N HIS A 101 12.37 -2.12 -0.04
CA HIS A 101 12.93 -1.66 1.21
C HIS A 101 14.36 -1.15 0.96
N ARG A 102 14.64 0.00 1.54
CA ARG A 102 15.94 0.68 1.41
C ARG A 102 16.41 1.14 2.80
N PRO A 103 17.73 1.16 3.04
CA PRO A 103 18.81 0.75 2.13
C PRO A 103 18.88 -0.78 1.91
N VAL A 104 19.44 -1.21 0.78
CA VAL A 104 19.81 -2.62 0.56
C VAL A 104 21.08 -2.89 1.38
N ASP A 105 21.13 -4.04 2.04
CA ASP A 105 22.30 -4.47 2.78
C ASP A 105 23.53 -4.60 1.85
N VAL A 106 24.68 -4.19 2.37
CA VAL A 106 25.92 -4.10 1.58
C VAL A 106 26.39 -5.48 1.14
N VAL A 107 26.26 -6.50 2.00
CA VAL A 107 26.66 -7.87 1.68
C VAL A 107 25.80 -8.43 0.56
N ASN A 108 24.49 -8.18 0.60
CA ASN A 108 23.59 -8.56 -0.49
C ASN A 108 23.96 -7.90 -1.83
N VAL A 109 24.45 -6.65 -1.82
CA VAL A 109 24.86 -5.94 -3.04
C VAL A 109 26.11 -6.54 -3.67
N TYR A 110 27.10 -6.89 -2.85
CA TYR A 110 28.41 -7.41 -3.31
C TYR A 110 28.46 -8.94 -3.42
N ASN A 111 27.41 -9.65 -3.01
CA ASN A 111 27.34 -11.10 -3.22
C ASN A 111 26.95 -11.41 -4.67
N ASP A 112 27.83 -12.10 -5.39
CA ASP A 112 27.65 -12.38 -6.83
C ASP A 112 27.26 -13.84 -7.10
N THR A 113 27.08 -14.64 -6.05
CA THR A 113 26.91 -16.10 -6.14
C THR A 113 25.50 -16.55 -5.77
N GLN A 114 25.01 -16.14 -4.61
CA GLN A 114 23.77 -16.66 -4.01
C GLN A 114 22.66 -15.62 -3.93
N VAL A 115 22.99 -14.34 -3.71
CA VAL A 115 21.98 -13.27 -3.58
C VAL A 115 21.98 -12.43 -4.84
N LEU A 116 20.87 -12.44 -5.55
CA LEU A 116 20.67 -11.73 -6.81
C LEU A 116 19.55 -10.70 -6.65
N PRO A 117 19.86 -9.48 -6.18
CA PRO A 117 18.88 -8.40 -6.12
C PRO A 117 18.43 -8.03 -7.54
N LEU A 118 17.12 -8.12 -7.79
CA LEU A 118 16.53 -7.86 -9.11
C LEU A 118 16.36 -6.37 -9.42
N THR A 119 16.65 -5.48 -8.46
CA THR A 119 16.49 -4.04 -8.65
C THR A 119 17.62 -3.44 -9.48
N ALA A 120 17.30 -2.57 -10.43
CA ALA A 120 18.32 -2.01 -11.33
C ALA A 120 19.36 -1.15 -10.57
N ARG A 121 20.63 -1.21 -11.01
CA ARG A 121 21.69 -0.27 -10.58
C ARG A 121 21.19 1.17 -10.71
N THR A 122 21.11 1.89 -9.59
CA THR A 122 21.28 3.34 -9.60
C THR A 122 22.77 3.61 -9.78
N PRO A 123 23.24 4.24 -10.88
CA PRO A 123 24.65 4.60 -10.97
C PRO A 123 25.01 5.54 -9.81
N PRO A 124 26.24 5.45 -9.25
CA PRO A 124 26.72 6.42 -8.28
C PRO A 124 27.00 7.73 -9.04
N LEU A 125 26.03 8.63 -9.10
CA LEU A 125 26.22 9.99 -9.60
C LEU A 125 26.27 10.99 -8.42
N PRO A 126 26.97 12.13 -8.57
CA PRO A 126 27.26 13.06 -7.47
C PRO A 126 26.07 13.96 -7.09
N PHE A 127 24.86 13.68 -7.57
CA PHE A 127 23.66 14.47 -7.29
C PHE A 127 22.62 13.62 -6.53
N PRO A 128 22.08 14.09 -5.39
CA PRO A 128 21.12 13.32 -4.61
C PRO A 128 19.73 13.40 -5.27
N GLY A 129 19.29 12.30 -5.88
CA GLY A 129 17.89 12.18 -6.33
C GLY A 129 17.59 10.90 -7.12
N TYR A 130 16.78 10.02 -6.52
CA TYR A 130 15.83 9.10 -7.17
C TYR A 130 16.36 7.84 -7.90
N GLU A 131 15.82 6.60 -7.77
CA GLU A 131 14.77 6.03 -6.90
C GLU A 131 14.65 4.49 -7.08
N ALA A 132 14.09 3.78 -6.10
CA ALA A 132 13.72 2.36 -6.23
C ALA A 132 12.59 2.18 -7.28
N LYS A 133 12.72 1.17 -8.14
CA LYS A 133 11.65 0.72 -9.07
C LYS A 133 10.73 -0.28 -8.35
N TYR A 134 9.43 -0.30 -8.68
CA TYR A 134 8.40 -1.08 -7.97
C TYR A 134 8.25 -2.51 -8.46
N TYR A 135 7.64 -3.38 -7.67
CA TYR A 135 7.56 -4.82 -7.97
C TYR A 135 6.66 -5.14 -9.14
N SER A 136 5.40 -4.72 -9.04
CA SER A 136 4.42 -4.98 -10.10
C SER A 136 4.81 -4.23 -11.38
N PHE A 137 5.44 -3.06 -11.22
CA PHE A 137 6.03 -2.28 -12.31
C PHE A 137 7.34 -2.86 -12.86
N MET A 138 8.03 -3.78 -12.16
CA MET A 138 9.24 -4.44 -12.66
C MET A 138 8.92 -5.75 -13.37
N TYR A 139 7.95 -6.52 -12.88
CA TYR A 139 7.51 -7.75 -13.56
C TYR A 139 6.63 -7.47 -14.78
N PHE A 140 5.89 -6.36 -14.82
CA PHE A 140 5.13 -6.02 -16.02
C PHE A 140 6.03 -5.79 -17.25
N PRO A 141 7.13 -5.02 -17.20
CA PRO A 141 8.14 -4.95 -18.25
C PRO A 141 8.76 -6.30 -18.60
N LEU A 142 8.96 -7.20 -17.63
CA LEU A 142 9.42 -8.56 -17.93
C LEU A 142 8.39 -9.30 -18.81
N ALA A 143 7.11 -9.28 -18.42
CA ALA A 143 6.03 -9.86 -19.22
C ALA A 143 5.97 -9.25 -20.62
N TRP A 144 6.16 -7.93 -20.72
CA TRP A 144 6.21 -7.21 -22.00
C TRP A 144 7.41 -7.63 -22.87
N VAL A 145 8.62 -7.74 -22.30
CA VAL A 145 9.82 -8.23 -23.01
C VAL A 145 9.66 -9.69 -23.47
N MET A 146 8.82 -10.45 -22.77
CA MET A 146 8.46 -11.83 -23.12
C MET A 146 7.24 -11.91 -24.04
N THR A 147 6.64 -10.80 -24.46
CA THR A 147 5.41 -10.73 -25.28
C THR A 147 4.21 -11.46 -24.67
N LYS A 148 4.15 -11.51 -23.34
CA LYS A 148 3.11 -12.18 -22.54
C LYS A 148 2.28 -11.18 -21.71
N ASP A 149 2.40 -9.88 -21.97
CA ASP A 149 1.68 -8.84 -21.25
C ASP A 149 0.17 -8.89 -21.53
N THR A 150 -0.61 -9.10 -20.47
CA THR A 150 -2.08 -9.07 -20.48
C THR A 150 -2.62 -7.79 -19.83
N LYS A 151 -3.90 -7.48 -20.06
CA LYS A 151 -4.54 -6.32 -19.40
C LYS A 151 -4.65 -6.50 -17.89
N ASP A 152 -4.87 -7.72 -17.42
CA ASP A 152 -4.88 -8.04 -15.99
C ASP A 152 -3.52 -7.72 -15.35
N MET A 153 -2.41 -8.11 -15.99
CA MET A 153 -1.05 -7.79 -15.50
C MET A 153 -0.79 -6.28 -15.44
N LEU A 154 -1.25 -5.53 -16.45
CA LEU A 154 -1.15 -4.07 -16.46
C LEU A 154 -1.99 -3.45 -15.32
N TRP A 155 -3.18 -3.99 -15.06
CA TRP A 155 -4.03 -3.52 -13.96
C TRP A 155 -3.42 -3.82 -12.59
N TRP A 156 -2.83 -5.00 -12.39
CA TRP A 156 -2.08 -5.30 -11.17
C TRP A 156 -0.88 -4.35 -11.00
N ALA A 157 -0.18 -3.98 -12.08
CA ALA A 157 0.88 -2.97 -12.03
C ALA A 157 0.38 -1.59 -11.59
N VAL A 158 -0.80 -1.18 -12.08
CA VAL A 158 -1.47 0.05 -11.64
C VAL A 158 -1.86 0.01 -10.17
N ILE A 159 -2.41 -1.11 -9.69
CA ILE A 159 -2.79 -1.29 -8.29
C ILE A 159 -1.55 -1.25 -7.39
N GLY A 160 -0.47 -1.94 -7.75
CA GLY A 160 0.79 -1.93 -6.98
C GLY A 160 1.39 -0.53 -6.84
N LEU A 161 1.42 0.26 -7.94
CA LEU A 161 1.83 1.67 -7.86
C LEU A 161 0.92 2.49 -6.93
N THR A 162 -0.39 2.25 -7.02
CA THR A 162 -1.39 2.99 -6.23
C THR A 162 -1.31 2.63 -4.76
N ASP A 163 -0.98 1.38 -4.39
CA ASP A 163 -0.72 0.97 -3.01
C ASP A 163 0.34 1.84 -2.35
N GLN A 164 1.46 2.03 -3.06
CA GLN A 164 2.58 2.80 -2.53
C GLN A 164 2.22 4.26 -2.29
N TRP A 165 1.40 4.84 -3.18
CA TRP A 165 0.92 6.20 -3.02
C TRP A 165 -0.11 6.33 -1.88
N VAL A 166 -1.10 5.44 -1.83
CA VAL A 166 -2.13 5.41 -0.77
C VAL A 166 -1.51 5.23 0.61
N HIS A 167 -0.51 4.37 0.73
CA HIS A 167 0.23 4.15 1.97
C HIS A 167 1.38 5.13 2.18
N ASP A 168 1.50 6.21 1.40
CA ASP A 168 2.50 7.28 1.56
C ASP A 168 3.94 6.72 1.63
N LYS A 169 4.25 5.66 0.86
CA LYS A 169 5.60 5.07 0.72
C LYS A 169 6.47 5.84 -0.27
N ILE A 170 5.84 6.62 -1.15
CA ILE A 170 6.49 7.35 -2.25
C ILE A 170 6.10 8.82 -2.25
N THR A 171 6.91 9.64 -2.92
CA THR A 171 6.60 11.07 -3.12
C THR A 171 5.55 11.24 -4.21
N GLN A 172 4.86 12.39 -4.21
CA GLN A 172 3.90 12.74 -5.26
C GLN A 172 4.59 12.88 -6.62
N MET A 173 5.80 13.45 -6.66
CA MET A 173 6.57 13.61 -7.89
C MET A 173 6.91 12.26 -8.52
N LYS A 174 7.30 11.30 -7.69
CA LYS A 174 7.51 9.91 -8.12
C LYS A 174 6.24 9.32 -8.72
N TYR A 175 5.15 9.37 -7.97
CA TYR A 175 3.86 8.82 -8.40
C TYR A 175 3.43 9.34 -9.76
N VAL A 176 3.52 10.65 -9.99
CA VAL A 176 3.18 11.28 -11.29
C VAL A 176 4.09 10.80 -12.42
N THR A 177 5.39 10.66 -12.17
CA THR A 177 6.37 10.17 -13.16
C THR A 177 6.06 8.73 -13.59
N ASP A 178 5.73 7.89 -12.61
CA ASP A 178 5.48 6.47 -12.84
C ASP A 178 4.09 6.22 -13.46
N ILE A 179 3.09 7.03 -13.10
CA ILE A 179 1.79 7.10 -13.79
C ILE A 179 1.97 7.39 -15.28
N ALA A 180 2.79 8.39 -15.62
CA ALA A 180 3.01 8.75 -17.02
C ALA A 180 3.59 7.58 -17.82
N THR A 181 4.40 6.72 -17.18
CA THR A 181 4.93 5.52 -17.82
C THR A 181 3.88 4.43 -17.99
N LEU A 182 3.04 4.18 -16.97
CA LEU A 182 1.91 3.26 -17.10
C LEU A 182 0.89 3.72 -18.13
N GLN A 183 0.68 5.03 -18.27
CA GLN A 183 -0.22 5.62 -19.26
C GLN A 183 0.22 5.27 -20.70
N ARG A 184 1.54 5.22 -20.97
CA ARG A 184 2.07 4.76 -22.27
C ARG A 184 1.69 3.30 -22.53
N HIS A 185 1.80 2.44 -21.52
CA HIS A 185 1.42 1.03 -21.65
C HIS A 185 -0.09 0.84 -21.82
N VAL A 186 -0.91 1.63 -21.11
CA VAL A 186 -2.38 1.63 -21.27
C VAL A 186 -2.76 2.04 -22.69
N SER A 187 -2.17 3.12 -23.20
CA SER A 187 -2.42 3.60 -24.57
C SER A 187 -2.05 2.54 -25.61
N ARG A 188 -0.91 1.87 -25.43
CA ARG A 188 -0.48 0.75 -26.28
C ARG A 188 -1.47 -0.41 -26.27
N HIS A 189 -1.95 -0.83 -25.09
CA HIS A 189 -2.94 -1.91 -25.00
C HIS A 189 -4.28 -1.53 -25.60
N ASN A 190 -4.68 -0.26 -25.51
CA ASN A 190 -5.91 0.23 -26.13
C ASN A 190 -5.81 0.18 -27.67
N HIS A 191 -4.68 0.60 -28.25
CA HIS A 191 -4.46 0.47 -29.70
C HIS A 191 -4.46 -1.00 -30.15
N ARG A 192 -3.80 -1.89 -29.39
CA ARG A 192 -3.79 -3.34 -29.67
C ARG A 192 -5.18 -4.00 -29.63
N ASN A 193 -6.18 -3.36 -29.02
CA ASN A 193 -7.56 -3.88 -29.02
C ASN A 193 -8.33 -3.52 -30.29
N GLU A 194 -7.89 -2.50 -31.03
CA GLU A 194 -8.49 -2.09 -32.30
C GLU A 194 -7.91 -2.88 -33.48
N ASP A 195 -6.76 -3.54 -33.29
CA ASP A 195 -6.11 -4.40 -34.28
C ASP A 195 -6.86 -5.74 -34.45
N GLU A 196 -7.48 -5.96 -35.62
CA GLU A 196 -8.22 -7.18 -35.95
C GLU A 196 -7.35 -8.46 -35.95
N GLU A 197 -6.02 -8.32 -36.12
CA GLU A 197 -5.07 -9.43 -36.10
C GLU A 197 -4.57 -9.80 -34.68
N ASN A 198 -4.94 -9.04 -33.64
CA ASN A 198 -4.46 -9.31 -32.29
C ASN A 198 -5.19 -10.49 -31.64
N SER A 199 -4.46 -11.58 -31.38
CA SER A 199 -4.95 -12.77 -30.67
C SER A 199 -4.73 -12.75 -29.14
N LEU A 200 -3.97 -11.78 -28.62
CA LEU A 200 -3.59 -11.71 -27.20
C LEU A 200 -4.54 -10.78 -26.41
N SER A 201 -5.21 -11.35 -25.39
CA SER A 201 -6.04 -10.61 -24.41
C SER A 201 -7.27 -9.89 -25.01
N ILE A 202 -7.97 -10.53 -25.96
CA ILE A 202 -9.26 -10.05 -26.48
C ILE A 202 -10.31 -10.19 -25.38
N ASP A 203 -10.57 -9.11 -24.65
CA ASP A 203 -11.60 -9.07 -23.61
C ASP A 203 -12.26 -7.68 -23.51
N CYS A 204 -13.39 -7.64 -22.80
CA CYS A 204 -14.14 -6.42 -22.55
C CYS A 204 -13.55 -5.54 -21.43
N MET A 205 -12.40 -5.92 -20.86
CA MET A 205 -11.73 -5.13 -19.84
C MET A 205 -11.10 -3.90 -20.47
N ARG A 206 -11.44 -2.73 -19.94
CA ARG A 206 -10.90 -1.44 -20.38
C ARG A 206 -10.28 -0.72 -19.20
N ILE A 207 -9.02 -0.32 -19.37
CA ILE A 207 -8.29 0.50 -18.41
C ILE A 207 -8.20 1.91 -19.01
N SER A 208 -8.66 2.90 -18.27
CA SER A 208 -8.64 4.31 -18.66
C SER A 208 -7.77 5.10 -17.70
N PHE A 209 -6.92 5.97 -18.25
CA PHE A 209 -6.30 7.03 -17.47
C PHE A 209 -7.35 8.07 -17.11
N GLU A 210 -7.37 8.51 -15.85
CA GLU A 210 -8.38 9.43 -15.35
C GLU A 210 -7.75 10.50 -14.46
N TYR A 211 -8.16 11.75 -14.67
CA TYR A 211 -7.97 12.80 -13.70
C TYR A 211 -9.21 12.83 -12.81
N ASP A 212 -9.17 12.17 -11.66
CA ASP A 212 -10.35 11.90 -10.81
C ASP A 212 -10.24 12.60 -9.44
N LEU A 213 -11.27 12.49 -8.61
CA LEU A 213 -11.38 13.07 -7.29
C LEU A 213 -10.55 12.26 -6.28
N ARG A 214 -9.87 12.98 -5.39
CA ARG A 214 -9.17 12.45 -4.22
C ARG A 214 -10.15 12.14 -3.10
N LEU A 215 -11.16 11.31 -3.38
CA LEU A 215 -12.19 10.90 -2.44
C LEU A 215 -12.20 9.37 -2.32
N SER A 216 -12.03 8.85 -1.11
CA SER A 216 -11.97 7.40 -0.89
C SER A 216 -13.35 6.76 -1.10
N LEU A 217 -13.39 5.74 -1.97
CA LEU A 217 -14.56 4.88 -2.22
C LEU A 217 -15.82 5.64 -2.67
N TYR A 218 -15.70 6.85 -3.22
CA TYR A 218 -16.88 7.69 -3.51
C TYR A 218 -17.86 7.03 -4.48
N GLN A 219 -17.38 6.13 -5.36
CA GLN A 219 -18.22 5.37 -6.29
C GLN A 219 -19.00 4.22 -5.61
N HIS A 220 -18.70 3.88 -4.35
CA HIS A 220 -19.21 2.69 -3.66
C HIS A 220 -20.08 2.95 -2.43
N TRP A 221 -20.29 4.21 -2.06
CA TRP A 221 -21.19 4.64 -0.98
C TRP A 221 -21.75 6.04 -1.26
N SER A 222 -22.22 6.76 -0.24
CA SER A 222 -22.72 8.12 -0.44
C SER A 222 -21.57 9.13 -0.59
N LEU A 223 -21.81 10.20 -1.35
CA LEU A 223 -20.83 11.29 -1.50
C LEU A 223 -20.51 11.92 -0.14
N TYR A 224 -21.53 12.08 0.72
CA TYR A 224 -21.36 12.55 2.09
C TYR A 224 -20.37 11.69 2.90
N GLU A 225 -20.57 10.37 2.91
CA GLU A 225 -19.68 9.46 3.63
C GLU A 225 -18.27 9.50 3.08
N SER A 226 -18.11 9.59 1.75
CA SER A 226 -16.78 9.69 1.14
C SER A 226 -16.03 10.94 1.58
N ILE A 227 -16.70 12.11 1.55
CA ILE A 227 -16.10 13.38 1.99
C ILE A 227 -15.75 13.33 3.48
N CYS A 228 -16.58 12.72 4.31
CA CYS A 228 -16.32 12.62 5.74
C CYS A 228 -15.17 11.68 6.11
N ASN A 229 -14.99 10.59 5.35
CA ASN A 229 -14.02 9.55 5.67
C ASN A 229 -12.69 9.68 4.91
N THR A 230 -12.60 10.58 3.94
CA THR A 230 -11.35 10.88 3.23
C THR A 230 -10.45 11.76 4.10
N SER A 231 -9.18 11.35 4.27
CA SER A 231 -8.22 12.09 5.12
C SER A 231 -8.04 13.55 4.71
N TYR A 232 -7.91 13.83 3.40
CA TYR A 232 -7.66 15.18 2.86
C TYR A 232 -8.78 16.17 3.18
N THR A 233 -10.03 15.83 2.85
CA THR A 233 -11.21 16.68 3.08
C THR A 233 -11.50 16.78 4.58
N SER A 234 -11.42 15.66 5.31
CA SER A 234 -11.67 15.67 6.74
C SER A 234 -10.71 16.58 7.51
N CYS A 235 -9.41 16.56 7.16
CA CYS A 235 -8.42 17.46 7.75
C CYS A 235 -8.66 18.93 7.36
N SER A 236 -9.01 19.18 6.09
CA SER A 236 -9.28 20.53 5.57
C SER A 236 -10.49 21.19 6.23
N PHE A 237 -11.55 20.42 6.46
CA PHE A 237 -12.76 20.89 7.14
C PHE A 237 -12.69 20.80 8.67
N LYS A 238 -11.78 20.00 9.24
CA LYS A 238 -11.70 19.71 10.68
C LYS A 238 -12.99 19.10 11.21
N LEU A 239 -13.43 18.01 10.59
CA LEU A 239 -14.75 17.39 10.82
C LEU A 239 -14.97 16.83 12.23
N TRP A 240 -13.91 16.72 13.03
CA TRP A 240 -13.99 16.42 14.47
C TRP A 240 -14.57 17.58 15.30
N SER A 241 -14.79 18.76 14.71
CA SER A 241 -15.35 19.94 15.38
C SER A 241 -16.73 20.33 14.83
N ILE A 242 -17.59 20.89 15.70
CA ILE A 242 -18.93 21.39 15.29
C ILE A 242 -18.79 22.49 14.22
N ASN A 243 -17.80 23.37 14.34
CA ASN A 243 -17.53 24.41 13.34
C ASN A 243 -17.10 23.81 11.99
N GLY A 244 -16.32 22.73 12.01
CA GLY A 244 -15.95 22.00 10.80
C GLY A 244 -17.14 21.34 10.12
N GLN A 245 -18.07 20.78 10.90
CA GLN A 245 -19.33 20.24 10.36
C GLN A 245 -20.21 21.33 9.73
N LYS A 246 -20.30 22.52 10.34
CA LYS A 246 -21.00 23.67 9.73
C LYS A 246 -20.36 24.07 8.40
N ARG A 247 -19.03 24.18 8.37
CA ARG A 247 -18.28 24.50 7.14
C ARG A 247 -18.45 23.44 6.04
N LEU A 248 -18.60 22.17 6.41
CA LEU A 248 -18.96 21.11 5.46
C LEU A 248 -20.37 21.34 4.90
N GLN A 249 -21.36 21.72 5.72
CA GLN A 249 -22.70 22.03 5.21
C GLN A 249 -22.70 23.23 4.27
N GLU A 250 -21.91 24.26 4.57
CA GLU A 250 -21.69 25.41 3.66
C GLU A 250 -21.07 24.97 2.34
N PHE A 251 -20.10 24.06 2.37
CA PHE A 251 -19.50 23.47 1.16
C PHE A 251 -20.53 22.66 0.34
N LEU A 252 -21.36 21.85 1.00
CA LEU A 252 -22.44 21.13 0.33
C LEU A 252 -23.47 22.08 -0.30
N ALA A 253 -23.73 23.22 0.33
CA ALA A 253 -24.62 24.25 -0.19
C ALA A 253 -24.00 24.99 -1.39
N ASP A 254 -22.70 25.29 -1.37
CA ASP A 254 -21.99 25.91 -2.50
C ASP A 254 -21.95 25.01 -3.74
N MET A 255 -21.84 23.68 -3.57
CA MET A 255 -21.95 22.73 -4.68
C MET A 255 -23.34 22.73 -5.35
N GLY A 256 -24.38 23.26 -4.69
CA GLY A 256 -25.72 23.33 -5.25
C GLY A 256 -26.42 21.97 -5.47
N LEU A 257 -25.88 20.88 -4.91
CA LEU A 257 -26.43 19.54 -5.09
C LEU A 257 -27.59 19.26 -4.12
N PRO A 258 -28.69 18.63 -4.57
CA PRO A 258 -29.78 18.25 -3.67
C PRO A 258 -29.30 17.32 -2.54
N LEU A 259 -29.71 17.59 -1.29
CA LEU A 259 -29.31 16.78 -0.13
C LEU A 259 -29.64 15.28 -0.27
N LYS A 260 -30.71 14.94 -0.98
CA LYS A 260 -31.07 13.55 -1.30
C LYS A 260 -29.99 12.89 -2.16
N GLN A 261 -29.49 13.59 -3.17
CA GLN A 261 -28.44 13.11 -4.08
C GLN A 261 -27.11 12.91 -3.33
N VAL A 262 -26.76 13.83 -2.43
CA VAL A 262 -25.52 13.76 -1.64
C VAL A 262 -25.52 12.59 -0.64
N LYS A 263 -26.68 12.26 -0.07
CA LYS A 263 -26.84 11.20 0.96
C LYS A 263 -27.15 9.81 0.40
N GLN A 264 -27.67 9.71 -0.82
CA GLN A 264 -27.88 8.40 -1.44
C GLN A 264 -26.58 7.80 -1.97
N LYS A 265 -26.60 6.51 -2.32
CA LYS A 265 -25.44 5.83 -2.91
C LYS A 265 -25.10 6.46 -4.27
N PHE A 266 -23.82 6.64 -4.55
CA PHE A 266 -23.35 7.20 -5.81
C PHE A 266 -23.94 6.49 -7.03
N ASN A 267 -23.99 5.15 -7.02
CA ASN A 267 -24.58 4.39 -8.13
C ASN A 267 -26.05 4.75 -8.43
N SER A 268 -26.79 5.21 -7.44
CA SER A 268 -28.19 5.64 -7.57
C SER A 268 -28.36 7.13 -7.90
N MET A 269 -27.26 7.89 -7.98
CA MET A 269 -27.27 9.31 -8.35
C MET A 269 -27.61 9.49 -9.83
N ASP A 270 -28.28 10.61 -10.13
CA ASP A 270 -28.71 10.97 -11.48
C ASP A 270 -27.48 11.10 -12.41
N VAL A 271 -27.62 10.63 -13.65
CA VAL A 271 -26.50 10.56 -14.61
C VAL A 271 -25.92 11.95 -14.91
N SER A 272 -26.78 12.96 -15.09
CA SER A 272 -26.37 14.34 -15.33
C SER A 272 -25.53 14.93 -14.19
N ILE A 273 -25.83 14.54 -12.94
CA ILE A 273 -25.05 14.97 -11.78
C ILE A 273 -23.70 14.26 -11.78
N LYS A 274 -23.66 12.95 -12.07
CA LYS A 274 -22.40 12.17 -12.10
C LYS A 274 -21.41 12.70 -13.15
N GLU A 275 -21.91 13.11 -14.31
CA GLU A 275 -21.08 13.65 -15.40
C GLU A 275 -20.38 14.95 -14.99
N ASN A 276 -21.10 15.85 -14.32
CA ASN A 276 -20.57 17.15 -13.90
C ASN A 276 -19.93 17.16 -12.51
N LEU A 277 -20.05 16.07 -11.74
CA LEU A 277 -19.68 16.03 -10.32
C LEU A 277 -18.22 16.41 -10.08
N ARG A 278 -17.31 15.99 -10.98
CA ARG A 278 -15.87 16.25 -10.86
C ARG A 278 -15.56 17.74 -10.94
N GLU A 279 -16.19 18.45 -11.87
CA GLU A 279 -16.01 19.89 -12.08
C GLU A 279 -16.63 20.68 -10.93
N VAL A 280 -17.87 20.35 -10.54
CA VAL A 280 -18.57 20.99 -9.42
C VAL A 280 -17.76 20.90 -8.12
N ILE A 281 -17.23 19.72 -7.80
CA ILE A 281 -16.41 19.55 -6.59
C ILE A 281 -15.11 20.33 -6.69
N GLU A 282 -14.46 20.38 -7.85
CA GLU A 282 -13.21 21.13 -8.04
C GLU A 282 -13.42 22.65 -7.89
N GLU A 283 -14.46 23.19 -8.51
CA GLU A 283 -14.83 24.61 -8.40
C GLU A 283 -15.12 25.00 -6.95
N SER A 284 -15.99 24.25 -6.27
CA SER A 284 -16.29 24.50 -4.84
C SER A 284 -15.05 24.29 -3.97
N SER A 285 -14.20 23.29 -4.28
CA SER A 285 -12.98 23.05 -3.50
C SER A 285 -12.00 24.21 -3.57
N SER A 286 -11.86 24.82 -4.74
CA SER A 286 -10.99 25.98 -4.96
C SER A 286 -11.39 27.17 -4.08
N LYS A 287 -12.69 27.45 -3.94
CA LYS A 287 -13.24 28.51 -3.06
C LYS A 287 -12.95 28.27 -1.58
N PHE A 288 -12.90 26.99 -1.17
CA PHE A 288 -12.63 26.59 0.22
C PHE A 288 -11.13 26.40 0.52
N GLY A 289 -10.25 26.69 -0.44
CA GLY A 289 -8.80 26.62 -0.29
C GLY A 289 -8.21 25.21 -0.44
N MET A 290 -8.97 24.26 -1.01
CA MET A 290 -8.51 22.90 -1.31
C MET A 290 -8.05 22.84 -2.77
N LYS A 291 -6.73 22.81 -2.99
CA LYS A 291 -6.12 22.84 -4.33
C LYS A 291 -5.90 21.46 -4.95
N ASP A 292 -5.70 20.44 -4.12
CA ASP A 292 -5.27 19.10 -4.55
C ASP A 292 -6.41 18.08 -4.42
N ILE A 293 -7.61 18.48 -4.83
CA ILE A 293 -8.79 17.60 -4.82
C ILE A 293 -8.81 16.67 -6.03
N ARG A 294 -8.11 17.00 -7.11
CA ARG A 294 -7.98 16.15 -8.30
C ARG A 294 -6.64 15.43 -8.32
N ILE A 295 -6.65 14.17 -8.69
CA ILE A 295 -5.49 13.30 -8.77
C ILE A 295 -5.46 12.57 -10.11
N GLN A 296 -4.25 12.32 -10.59
CA GLN A 296 -4.04 11.42 -11.72
C GLN A 296 -4.15 9.99 -11.20
N THR A 297 -4.98 9.18 -11.83
CA THR A 297 -5.20 7.78 -11.45
C THR A 297 -5.67 6.98 -12.66
N PHE A 298 -6.03 5.72 -12.45
CA PHE A 298 -6.62 4.85 -13.46
C PHE A 298 -7.94 4.26 -12.97
N GLY A 299 -8.89 4.17 -13.88
CA GLY A 299 -10.13 3.43 -13.71
C GLY A 299 -10.10 2.15 -14.53
N VAL A 300 -10.73 1.10 -14.01
CA VAL A 300 -11.01 -0.13 -14.75
C VAL A 300 -12.52 -0.29 -14.93
N HIS A 301 -12.91 -0.78 -16.10
CA HIS A 301 -14.27 -1.20 -16.40
C HIS A 301 -14.30 -2.69 -16.73
N PHE A 302 -15.04 -3.45 -15.94
CA PHE A 302 -15.35 -4.86 -16.18
C PHE A 302 -16.79 -4.97 -16.68
N GLY A 303 -16.98 -5.27 -17.97
CA GLY A 303 -18.31 -5.43 -18.54
C GLY A 303 -19.11 -4.12 -18.55
N PHE A 304 -20.35 -4.13 -18.07
CA PHE A 304 -21.28 -2.98 -18.18
C PHE A 304 -21.49 -2.19 -16.89
N LYS A 305 -21.40 -2.84 -15.72
CA LYS A 305 -21.77 -2.23 -14.42
C LYS A 305 -20.60 -2.01 -13.47
N ASN A 306 -19.53 -2.78 -13.64
CA ASN A 306 -18.48 -2.85 -12.63
C ASN A 306 -17.35 -1.91 -13.02
N ARG A 307 -17.31 -0.76 -12.34
CA ARG A 307 -16.28 0.26 -12.48
C ARG A 307 -15.59 0.45 -11.14
N PHE A 308 -14.26 0.47 -11.15
CA PHE A 308 -13.45 0.63 -9.95
C PHE A 308 -12.28 1.57 -10.25
N LEU A 309 -11.95 2.45 -9.31
CA LEU A 309 -10.68 3.16 -9.34
C LEU A 309 -9.59 2.28 -8.73
N ALA A 310 -8.34 2.52 -9.12
CA ALA A 310 -7.20 1.76 -8.58
C ALA A 310 -7.14 1.85 -7.04
N ALA A 311 -7.41 3.03 -6.48
CA ALA A 311 -7.43 3.25 -5.03
C ALA A 311 -8.54 2.47 -4.32
N ASP A 312 -9.68 2.24 -4.98
CA ASP A 312 -10.79 1.48 -4.40
C ASP A 312 -10.40 0.00 -4.22
N VAL A 313 -9.72 -0.57 -5.22
CA VAL A 313 -9.22 -1.94 -5.18
C VAL A 313 -8.12 -2.08 -4.12
N VAL A 314 -7.20 -1.11 -4.01
CA VAL A 314 -6.18 -1.09 -2.94
C VAL A 314 -6.85 -1.11 -1.57
N HIS A 315 -7.79 -0.19 -1.30
CA HIS A 315 -8.47 -0.14 -0.01
C HIS A 315 -9.22 -1.44 0.31
N ALA A 316 -9.88 -2.04 -0.67
CA ALA A 316 -10.57 -3.32 -0.51
C ALA A 316 -9.59 -4.47 -0.21
N ALA A 317 -8.53 -4.61 -0.99
CA ALA A 317 -7.53 -5.66 -0.81
C ALA A 317 -6.79 -5.51 0.52
N THR A 318 -6.42 -4.28 0.93
CA THR A 318 -5.80 -4.02 2.24
C THR A 318 -6.73 -4.38 3.39
N ALA A 319 -8.03 -4.12 3.26
CA ALA A 319 -8.99 -4.46 4.32
C ALA A 319 -9.19 -5.98 4.47
N VAL A 320 -9.12 -6.75 3.37
CA VAL A 320 -9.16 -8.22 3.40
C VAL A 320 -7.86 -8.80 3.97
N LEU A 321 -6.71 -8.28 3.54
CA LEU A 321 -5.39 -8.74 3.98
C LEU A 321 -5.20 -8.59 5.50
N GLU A 322 -5.68 -7.50 6.08
CA GLU A 322 -5.64 -7.22 7.52
C GLU A 322 -6.93 -7.59 8.27
N GLY A 323 -7.75 -8.48 7.70
CA GLY A 323 -8.97 -8.96 8.32
C GLY A 323 -8.73 -9.52 9.74
N VAL A 324 -9.65 -9.23 10.65
CA VAL A 324 -9.60 -9.65 12.08
C VAL A 324 -10.69 -10.68 12.39
N GLU A 325 -11.17 -11.41 11.39
CA GLU A 325 -12.19 -12.43 11.59
C GLU A 325 -11.62 -13.61 12.41
N LYS A 326 -12.43 -14.14 13.33
CA LYS A 326 -11.98 -15.17 14.29
C LYS A 326 -11.77 -16.50 13.57
N GLY A 327 -10.59 -17.10 13.73
CA GLY A 327 -10.26 -18.43 13.22
C GLY A 327 -9.44 -18.45 11.93
N GLU A 328 -9.08 -17.29 11.39
CA GLU A 328 -8.39 -17.16 10.11
C GLU A 328 -6.93 -16.76 10.33
N GLY A 329 -6.01 -17.53 9.74
CA GLY A 329 -4.57 -17.24 9.77
C GLY A 329 -4.18 -16.15 8.77
N ALA A 330 -3.01 -15.53 8.96
CA ALA A 330 -2.48 -14.53 8.03
C ALA A 330 -2.34 -15.05 6.59
N ALA A 331 -2.03 -16.35 6.43
CA ALA A 331 -1.97 -17.01 5.13
C ALA A 331 -3.33 -17.10 4.42
N ASP A 332 -4.43 -17.33 5.15
CA ASP A 332 -5.77 -17.37 4.56
C ASP A 332 -6.19 -15.98 4.08
N ASN A 333 -5.95 -14.95 4.91
CA ASN A 333 -6.17 -13.55 4.51
C ASN A 333 -5.37 -13.16 3.27
N PHE A 334 -4.13 -13.64 3.15
CA PHE A 334 -3.28 -13.42 1.99
C PHE A 334 -3.91 -14.01 0.72
N ILE A 335 -4.36 -15.27 0.75
CA ILE A 335 -5.00 -15.92 -0.40
C ILE A 335 -6.31 -15.22 -0.77
N ARG A 336 -7.12 -14.83 0.22
CA ARG A 336 -8.35 -14.05 -0.03
C ARG A 336 -8.08 -12.70 -0.66
N ALA A 337 -7.02 -12.01 -0.23
CA ALA A 337 -6.60 -10.76 -0.84
C ALA A 337 -6.06 -10.97 -2.27
N LEU A 338 -5.37 -12.08 -2.52
CA LEU A 338 -4.91 -12.47 -3.86
C LEU A 338 -6.09 -12.78 -4.81
N ASP A 339 -7.14 -13.41 -4.30
CA ASP A 339 -8.38 -13.68 -5.02
C ASP A 339 -9.16 -12.40 -5.33
N CYS A 340 -9.16 -11.42 -4.41
CA CYS A 340 -9.78 -10.10 -4.58
C CYS A 340 -9.24 -9.34 -5.81
N LEU A 341 -7.97 -9.55 -6.18
CA LEU A 341 -7.33 -8.96 -7.36
C LEU A 341 -7.73 -9.65 -8.68
N SER A 342 -8.45 -10.77 -8.62
CA SER A 342 -8.83 -11.55 -9.79
C SER A 342 -10.21 -11.13 -10.29
N ARG A 343 -10.31 -10.84 -11.60
CA ARG A 343 -11.58 -10.55 -12.29
C ARG A 343 -12.66 -11.62 -12.15
N SER A 344 -12.27 -12.86 -11.87
CA SER A 344 -13.19 -13.99 -11.68
C SER A 344 -13.98 -13.92 -10.37
N ASN A 345 -13.53 -13.13 -9.39
CA ASN A 345 -14.07 -13.16 -8.03
C ASN A 345 -14.47 -11.77 -7.52
N LEU A 346 -15.36 -11.11 -8.24
CA LEU A 346 -15.83 -9.76 -7.88
C LEU A 346 -16.60 -9.72 -6.56
N ASP A 347 -17.21 -10.83 -6.14
CA ASP A 347 -17.93 -10.91 -4.86
C ASP A 347 -16.97 -10.69 -3.67
N ARG A 348 -15.74 -11.22 -3.76
CA ARG A 348 -14.69 -10.98 -2.76
C ARG A 348 -14.23 -9.53 -2.76
N LEU A 349 -14.13 -8.91 -3.93
CA LEU A 349 -13.83 -7.48 -4.03
C LEU A 349 -14.91 -6.61 -3.39
N HIS A 350 -16.19 -6.92 -3.63
CA HIS A 350 -17.30 -6.22 -2.99
C HIS A 350 -17.33 -6.39 -1.47
N LEU A 351 -17.06 -7.60 -0.96
CA LEU A 351 -16.89 -7.82 0.48
C LEU A 351 -15.73 -6.98 1.04
N GLY A 352 -14.59 -6.96 0.35
CA GLY A 352 -13.43 -6.14 0.71
C GLY A 352 -13.75 -4.64 0.73
N LEU A 353 -14.57 -4.15 -0.19
CA LEU A 353 -15.03 -2.75 -0.20
C LEU A 353 -15.87 -2.42 1.05
N ASP A 354 -16.73 -3.34 1.50
CA ASP A 354 -17.52 -3.12 2.72
C ASP A 354 -16.66 -3.14 3.99
N LEU A 355 -15.66 -4.03 4.06
CA LEU A 355 -14.65 -4.02 5.12
C LEU A 355 -13.83 -2.72 5.10
N ALA A 356 -13.45 -2.22 3.91
CA ALA A 356 -12.72 -0.97 3.76
C ALA A 356 -13.54 0.24 4.26
N LYS A 357 -14.84 0.30 3.97
CA LYS A 357 -15.75 1.33 4.51
C LYS A 357 -15.78 1.31 6.03
N LYS A 358 -15.84 0.12 6.65
CA LYS A 358 -15.80 -0.04 8.11
C LYS A 358 -14.46 0.46 8.67
N LYS A 359 -13.34 0.08 8.04
CA LYS A 359 -11.98 0.51 8.43
C LYS A 359 -11.84 2.03 8.37
N LEU A 360 -12.26 2.67 7.27
CA LEU A 360 -12.18 4.13 7.11
C LEU A 360 -13.04 4.89 8.14
N LYS A 361 -14.25 4.40 8.44
CA LYS A 361 -15.11 4.95 9.49
C LYS A 361 -14.47 4.85 10.87
N ALA A 362 -13.92 3.67 11.20
CA ALA A 362 -13.23 3.45 12.47
C ALA A 362 -12.03 4.40 12.62
N VAL A 363 -11.19 4.53 11.58
CA VAL A 363 -10.04 5.46 11.58
C VAL A 363 -10.51 6.90 11.85
N GLN A 364 -11.54 7.38 11.15
CA GLN A 364 -12.05 8.74 11.34
C GLN A 364 -12.55 8.99 12.77
N GLN A 365 -13.27 8.02 13.35
CA GLN A 365 -13.81 8.11 14.70
C GLN A 365 -12.69 8.11 15.75
N THR A 366 -11.69 7.24 15.61
CA THR A 366 -10.53 7.21 16.51
C THR A 366 -9.72 8.50 16.41
N VAL A 367 -9.47 9.02 15.20
CA VAL A 367 -8.77 10.31 15.01
C VAL A 367 -9.54 11.45 15.69
N ALA A 368 -10.86 11.51 15.50
CA ALA A 368 -11.69 12.52 16.15
C ALA A 368 -11.63 12.40 17.67
N SER A 369 -11.71 11.17 18.20
CA SER A 369 -11.59 10.91 19.64
C SER A 369 -10.24 11.42 20.17
N CYS A 370 -9.11 11.01 19.57
CA CYS A 370 -7.77 11.39 20.01
C CYS A 370 -7.53 12.90 20.02
N ILE A 371 -8.08 13.63 19.04
CA ILE A 371 -7.94 15.09 18.97
C ILE A 371 -8.84 15.77 20.02
N CYS A 372 -10.09 15.32 20.17
CA CYS A 372 -11.05 15.92 21.09
C CYS A 372 -10.69 15.69 22.57
N THR A 373 -10.08 14.54 22.89
CA THR A 373 -9.60 14.22 24.25
C THR A 373 -8.16 14.65 24.50
N ASN A 374 -7.51 15.29 23.52
CA ASN A 374 -6.13 15.80 23.61
C ASN A 374 -5.11 14.73 24.04
N LEU A 375 -5.22 13.52 23.48
CA LEU A 375 -4.33 12.39 23.77
C LEU A 375 -2.94 12.53 23.14
N ILE A 376 -2.75 13.47 22.20
CA ILE A 376 -1.49 13.68 21.50
C ILE A 376 -0.60 14.58 22.33
N LEU A 377 0.46 13.99 22.89
CA LEU A 377 1.39 14.68 23.78
C LEU A 377 2.71 15.00 23.07
N SER A 378 3.22 16.21 23.25
CA SER A 378 4.56 16.57 22.77
C SER A 378 5.60 16.20 23.81
N GLN A 379 6.48 15.23 23.49
CA GLN A 379 7.55 14.75 24.38
C GLN A 379 8.87 15.53 24.18
N GLY A 380 8.85 16.60 23.37
CA GLY A 380 10.01 17.43 23.06
C GLY A 380 10.48 17.24 21.62
N PRO A 381 11.17 16.13 21.28
CA PRO A 381 11.63 15.86 19.91
C PRO A 381 10.59 15.15 19.04
N PHE A 382 9.51 14.61 19.61
CA PHE A 382 8.45 13.91 18.89
C PHE A 382 7.09 14.07 19.58
N LEU A 383 6.02 13.77 18.85
CA LEU A 383 4.66 13.59 19.35
C LEU A 383 4.43 12.14 19.74
N TYR A 384 3.63 11.91 20.78
CA TYR A 384 3.32 10.57 21.30
C TYR A 384 1.81 10.37 21.40
N CYS A 385 1.32 9.40 20.62
CA CYS A 385 0.01 8.74 20.60
C CYS A 385 0.00 7.41 21.35
N HIS A 386 -0.93 7.13 22.25
CA HIS A 386 -1.16 5.75 22.67
C HIS A 386 -2.66 5.42 22.72
N LEU A 387 -3.04 4.22 22.27
CA LEU A 387 -4.40 3.69 22.40
C LEU A 387 -4.50 2.71 23.56
N MET A 388 -5.60 2.76 24.30
CA MET A 388 -5.92 1.80 25.36
C MET A 388 -6.72 0.62 24.80
N GLU A 389 -6.72 -0.51 25.50
CA GLU A 389 -7.54 -1.68 25.13
C GLU A 389 -9.04 -1.36 25.05
N GLY A 390 -9.54 -0.47 25.91
CA GLY A 390 -10.92 -0.01 25.90
C GLY A 390 -11.29 0.89 24.71
N THR A 391 -10.34 1.19 23.81
CA THR A 391 -10.62 2.00 22.61
C THR A 391 -11.46 1.18 21.63
N PRO A 392 -12.57 1.75 21.11
CA PRO A 392 -13.36 1.10 20.07
C PRO A 392 -12.48 0.69 18.88
N ASP A 393 -12.74 -0.51 18.34
CA ASP A 393 -12.06 -1.06 17.17
C ASP A 393 -10.53 -1.20 17.29
N VAL A 394 -9.94 -1.18 18.51
CA VAL A 394 -8.49 -1.27 18.72
C VAL A 394 -7.84 -2.45 17.99
N LYS A 395 -8.55 -3.58 17.92
CA LYS A 395 -8.09 -4.80 17.23
C LYS A 395 -7.86 -4.61 15.73
N LEU A 396 -8.59 -3.70 15.08
CA LEU A 396 -8.33 -3.33 13.67
C LEU A 396 -6.98 -2.62 13.54
N PHE A 397 -6.57 -1.85 14.55
CA PHE A 397 -5.33 -1.09 14.55
C PHE A 397 -4.13 -1.86 15.12
N SER A 398 -4.32 -3.09 15.58
CA SER A 398 -3.24 -4.01 15.95
C SER A 398 -2.52 -4.62 14.74
N LYS A 399 -2.90 -4.23 13.51
CA LYS A 399 -2.22 -4.63 12.25
C LYS A 399 -1.37 -3.48 11.68
N PRO A 400 -0.18 -3.76 11.08
CA PRO A 400 0.78 -2.71 10.71
C PRO A 400 0.28 -1.67 9.70
N LEU A 401 -0.39 -2.06 8.60
CA LEU A 401 -0.87 -1.13 7.58
C LEU A 401 -2.05 -0.30 8.13
N ALA A 402 -2.93 -0.91 8.93
CA ALA A 402 -4.01 -0.21 9.62
C ALA A 402 -3.49 0.83 10.61
N LEU A 403 -2.47 0.50 11.42
CA LEU A 403 -1.85 1.44 12.33
C LEU A 403 -1.12 2.56 11.58
N THR A 404 -0.48 2.24 10.46
CA THR A 404 0.18 3.23 9.61
C THR A 404 -0.81 4.22 9.03
N LEU A 405 -1.93 3.73 8.50
CA LEU A 405 -3.01 4.57 7.99
C LEU A 405 -3.57 5.49 9.08
N LEU A 406 -3.84 4.93 10.27
CA LEU A 406 -4.35 5.69 11.41
C LEU A 406 -3.36 6.76 11.87
N SER A 407 -2.08 6.40 12.04
CA SER A 407 -1.04 7.31 12.51
C SER A 407 -0.84 8.47 11.55
N LYS A 408 -0.76 8.20 10.23
CA LYS A 408 -0.58 9.24 9.20
C LYS A 408 -1.78 10.19 9.14
N TYR A 409 -3.00 9.66 9.21
CA TYR A 409 -4.19 10.50 9.27
C TYR A 409 -4.21 11.31 10.57
N LEU A 410 -3.93 10.70 11.72
CA LEU A 410 -3.88 11.39 13.00
C LEU A 410 -2.88 12.55 12.99
N LEU A 411 -1.69 12.35 12.43
CA LEU A 411 -0.68 13.40 12.28
C LEU A 411 -1.16 14.54 11.36
N LYS A 412 -1.69 14.23 10.18
CA LYS A 412 -2.27 15.22 9.26
C LYS A 412 -3.37 16.04 9.94
N ALA A 413 -4.28 15.37 10.64
CA ALA A 413 -5.39 16.00 11.34
C ALA A 413 -4.90 16.89 12.51
N PHE A 414 -3.91 16.41 13.28
CA PHE A 414 -3.31 17.16 14.37
C PHE A 414 -2.59 18.43 13.90
N ILE A 415 -1.84 18.36 12.79
CA ILE A 415 -1.14 19.51 12.20
C ILE A 415 -2.13 20.62 11.79
N CYS A 416 -3.27 20.23 11.22
CA CYS A 416 -4.36 21.16 10.88
C CYS A 416 -5.01 21.76 12.14
N SER A 417 -5.06 21.00 13.24
CA SER A 417 -5.69 21.42 14.51
C SER A 417 -4.79 22.34 15.35
N THR A 418 -3.49 22.03 15.45
CA THR A 418 -2.57 22.69 16.36
C THR A 418 -2.20 24.10 15.93
N ARG A 419 -2.15 25.01 16.91
CA ARG A 419 -1.63 26.38 16.73
C ARG A 419 -0.12 26.45 16.93
N ASN A 420 0.48 25.45 17.56
CA ASN A 420 1.91 25.46 17.87
C ASN A 420 2.73 25.12 16.61
N LYS A 421 3.50 26.10 16.12
CA LYS A 421 4.35 25.94 14.93
C LYS A 421 5.39 24.83 15.08
N ARG A 422 5.95 24.64 16.27
CA ARG A 422 6.94 23.58 16.53
C ARG A 422 6.31 22.20 16.37
N CYS A 423 5.12 21.98 16.92
CA CYS A 423 4.45 20.69 16.85
C CYS A 423 4.08 20.27 15.42
N LYS A 424 4.03 21.21 14.46
CA LYS A 424 3.71 20.90 13.05
C LYS A 424 4.83 20.16 12.32
N ILE A 425 6.07 20.30 12.79
CA ILE A 425 7.26 19.70 12.16
C ILE A 425 7.78 18.48 12.94
N LEU A 426 7.06 18.05 13.97
CA LEU A 426 7.47 16.91 14.77
C LEU A 426 6.96 15.60 14.16
N PRO A 427 7.75 14.52 14.28
CA PRO A 427 7.27 13.18 13.95
C PRO A 427 6.27 12.67 15.01
N LEU A 428 5.57 11.58 14.71
CA LEU A 428 4.64 10.93 15.62
C LEU A 428 5.08 9.49 15.91
N ILE A 429 5.08 9.14 17.19
CA ILE A 429 5.17 7.75 17.67
C ILE A 429 3.76 7.35 18.15
N MET A 430 3.27 6.22 17.66
CA MET A 430 1.98 5.66 18.05
C MET A 430 2.16 4.26 18.65
N ALA A 431 1.58 4.02 19.82
CA ALA A 431 1.61 2.72 20.50
C ALA A 431 0.19 2.14 20.64
N VAL A 432 0.03 0.86 20.32
CA VAL A 432 -1.25 0.14 20.37
C VAL A 432 -1.05 -1.27 20.97
N PRO A 433 -1.99 -1.77 21.79
CA PRO A 433 -2.00 -3.15 22.27
C PRO A 433 -1.98 -4.16 21.11
N LEU A 434 -1.02 -5.08 21.15
CA LEU A 434 -0.93 -6.20 20.20
C LEU A 434 -1.57 -7.46 20.81
N ASP A 435 -1.06 -7.89 21.96
CA ASP A 435 -1.56 -9.04 22.71
C ASP A 435 -1.61 -8.69 24.20
N VAL A 436 -2.81 -8.70 24.76
CA VAL A 436 -3.10 -8.33 26.14
C VAL A 436 -2.59 -9.41 27.11
N GLU A 437 -2.67 -10.68 26.73
CA GLU A 437 -2.24 -11.79 27.59
C GLU A 437 -0.72 -11.79 27.77
N LYS A 438 0.00 -11.43 26.71
CA LYS A 438 1.47 -11.32 26.71
C LYS A 438 1.98 -9.93 27.10
N GLY A 439 1.11 -8.94 27.29
CA GLY A 439 1.47 -7.55 27.58
C GLY A 439 2.26 -6.87 26.46
N THR A 440 2.04 -7.26 25.19
CA THR A 440 2.84 -6.73 24.06
C THR A 440 2.20 -5.51 23.42
N LEU A 441 3.05 -4.56 22.99
CA LEU A 441 2.65 -3.33 22.31
C LEU A 441 3.28 -3.28 20.91
N MET A 442 2.49 -2.87 19.92
CA MET A 442 3.00 -2.46 18.62
C MET A 442 3.30 -0.97 18.66
N VAL A 443 4.54 -0.58 18.30
CA VAL A 443 4.97 0.82 18.25
C VAL A 443 5.36 1.19 16.83
N LEU A 444 4.73 2.22 16.30
CA LEU A 444 5.01 2.75 14.99
C LEU A 444 5.58 4.17 15.10
N GLY A 445 6.68 4.44 14.40
CA GLY A 445 7.23 5.78 14.25
C GLY A 445 7.00 6.28 12.82
N ILE A 446 6.33 7.40 12.66
CA ILE A 446 6.15 8.05 11.35
C ILE A 446 6.88 9.39 11.29
N PRO A 447 7.49 9.74 10.13
CA PRO A 447 8.20 10.99 9.97
C PRO A 447 7.24 12.19 10.02
N PRO A 448 7.77 13.42 10.17
CA PRO A 448 6.96 14.62 10.06
C PRO A 448 6.24 14.72 8.71
N GLU A 449 5.01 15.19 8.72
CA GLU A 449 4.28 15.45 7.47
C GLU A 449 4.79 16.76 6.85
N SER A 450 5.29 16.67 5.61
CA SER A 450 5.63 17.82 4.78
C SER A 450 5.38 17.48 3.31
N GLU A 451 4.93 18.46 2.53
CA GLU A 451 4.77 18.33 1.07
C GLU A 451 6.10 18.08 0.37
N THR A 452 7.20 18.58 0.93
CA THR A 452 8.58 18.34 0.44
C THR A 452 9.25 17.17 1.13
N SER A 453 8.50 16.34 1.87
CA SER A 453 9.07 15.19 2.56
C SER A 453 9.67 14.22 1.55
N ASP A 454 10.92 13.82 1.78
CA ASP A 454 11.57 12.74 1.05
C ASP A 454 11.07 11.35 1.50
N LYS A 455 10.04 11.32 2.35
CA LYS A 455 9.37 10.13 2.92
C LYS A 455 10.35 9.17 3.62
N LYS A 456 11.56 9.62 3.98
CA LYS A 456 12.52 8.81 4.71
C LYS A 456 12.12 8.69 6.17
N ASN A 457 12.38 7.52 6.74
CA ASN A 457 12.08 7.23 8.12
C ASN A 457 13.35 6.84 8.89
N PHE A 458 13.63 7.53 9.99
CA PHE A 458 14.79 7.28 10.85
C PHE A 458 14.44 6.41 12.08
N PHE A 459 13.16 6.12 12.33
CA PHE A 459 12.71 5.46 13.55
C PHE A 459 13.22 4.04 13.71
N GLY A 460 13.50 3.31 12.61
CA GLY A 460 14.03 1.95 12.70
C GLY A 460 15.32 1.87 13.51
N ARG A 461 16.34 2.65 13.13
CA ARG A 461 17.60 2.72 13.90
C ARG A 461 17.46 3.43 15.23
N ALA A 462 16.57 4.44 15.32
CA ALA A 462 16.36 5.15 16.58
C ALA A 462 15.77 4.24 17.67
N PHE A 463 14.78 3.41 17.31
CA PHE A 463 14.19 2.43 18.21
C PHE A 463 15.17 1.31 18.57
N GLU A 464 16.06 0.92 17.67
CA GLU A 464 17.14 -0.06 17.94
C GLU A 464 18.07 0.43 19.04
N LYS A 465 18.66 1.61 18.84
CA LYS A 465 19.57 2.22 19.81
C LYS A 465 18.91 2.46 21.16
N ALA A 466 17.65 2.87 21.16
CA ALA A 466 16.89 3.07 22.39
C ALA A 466 16.69 1.74 23.15
N ALA A 467 16.35 0.67 22.44
CA ALA A 467 16.17 -0.66 23.03
C ALA A 467 17.50 -1.20 23.58
N GLU A 468 18.59 -1.08 22.83
CA GLU A 468 19.94 -1.48 23.25
C GLU A 468 20.40 -0.72 24.50
N SER A 469 20.23 0.60 24.52
CA SER A 469 20.67 1.43 25.65
C SER A 469 19.91 1.17 26.96
N THR A 470 18.71 0.61 26.87
CA THR A 470 17.81 0.37 28.02
C THR A 470 17.64 -1.11 28.33
N SER A 471 18.28 -2.00 27.56
CA SER A 471 18.04 -3.45 27.60
C SER A 471 16.55 -3.82 27.50
N SER A 472 15.78 -3.03 26.74
CA SER A 472 14.37 -3.29 26.51
C SER A 472 14.19 -4.49 25.58
N ARG A 473 13.17 -5.32 25.84
CA ARG A 473 12.80 -6.42 24.93
C ARG A 473 12.04 -5.85 23.74
N ALA A 474 12.76 -5.56 22.66
CA ALA A 474 12.18 -5.15 21.40
C ALA A 474 12.33 -6.28 20.36
N LEU A 475 11.29 -6.51 19.56
CA LEU A 475 11.30 -7.47 18.47
C LEU A 475 11.13 -6.71 17.15
N HIS A 476 12.10 -6.87 16.25
CA HIS A 476 11.99 -6.37 14.89
C HIS A 476 11.58 -7.51 13.96
N ASP A 477 10.28 -7.79 13.91
CA ASP A 477 9.75 -8.87 13.07
C ASP A 477 9.14 -8.38 11.74
N HIS A 478 8.71 -7.12 11.66
CA HIS A 478 8.17 -6.58 10.41
C HIS A 478 9.29 -6.22 9.41
N PHE A 479 9.07 -6.46 8.12
CA PHE A 479 10.06 -6.15 7.06
C PHE A 479 10.36 -4.64 6.94
N ASP A 480 9.35 -3.79 7.20
CA ASP A 480 9.56 -2.35 7.28
C ASP A 480 10.19 -1.95 8.62
N THR A 481 11.37 -1.34 8.52
CA THR A 481 12.12 -0.76 9.64
C THR A 481 11.38 0.37 10.37
N SER A 482 10.36 0.99 9.76
CA SER A 482 9.59 2.08 10.39
C SER A 482 8.69 1.64 11.56
N SER A 483 8.32 0.36 11.58
CA SER A 483 7.50 -0.28 12.61
C SER A 483 8.33 -1.22 13.47
N LYS A 484 8.18 -1.13 14.80
CA LYS A 484 8.78 -2.11 15.73
C LYS A 484 7.75 -2.64 16.71
N PHE A 485 7.84 -3.93 17.02
CA PHE A 485 7.09 -4.53 18.10
C PHE A 485 7.92 -4.38 19.38
N PHE A 486 7.33 -3.80 20.42
CA PHE A 486 7.98 -3.68 21.72
C PHE A 486 7.26 -4.58 22.73
N LEU A 487 8.02 -5.43 23.41
CA LEU A 487 7.59 -6.13 24.61
C LEU A 487 8.00 -5.29 25.81
N PHE A 488 7.03 -4.62 26.43
CA PHE A 488 7.18 -4.19 27.82
C PHE A 488 6.64 -5.34 28.69
N CYS A 489 7.42 -5.86 29.64
CA CYS A 489 6.82 -6.46 30.84
C CYS A 489 7.02 -5.48 31.98
#